data_AF-A0A017SHB8-F1
#
_entry.id   AF-A0A017SHB8-F1
#
_cell.length_a   1.000
_cell.length_b   1.000
_cell.length_c   1.000
_cell.angle_alpha   90.00
_cell.angle_beta   90.00
_cell.angle_gamma   90.00
#
_symmetry.space_group_name_H-M   'P 1'
#
loop_
_entity.id
_entity.type
_entity.pdbx_description
1 polymer ?
#
loop_
_entity_poly.entity_id
_entity_poly.type
_entity_poly.pdbx_seq_one_letter_code
_entity_poly.pdbx_strand_id
1 'polypeptide(L)'
;DIEALVGETFYMVKAFETALQNLYGLPLLDRQNLPRFTMMAMGYTGEDVHKTVKFGMSAATADFAICYAISGAFLGLLEIMETGMKLVMEFVDWDNIEMVLYFALSVSKFIITCPGYPLSLSFSAEQELVDTWIPRLRTYLFTFIATYLQHLQEKQETFTLYVSAQSKGIPDRIPEHLRKVPGSILSNPKLAEVKFGSFGAVEEQQKPNPEVVLVSAILIGLPYKLLQEAFDIMVERKVLNENQASTIVIEREARRLYALRVWGTQ
;
A
#
# COMPACT_ATOMS: atom_id res chain seq x y z
N ASP A 1 -20.93 28.65 4.62
CA ASP A 1 -19.68 28.07 4.12
C ASP A 1 -19.86 26.57 3.91
N ILE A 2 -19.24 26.01 2.87
CA ILE A 2 -19.22 24.56 2.63
C ILE A 2 -17.92 24.04 3.25
N GLU A 3 -18.04 23.15 4.23
CA GLU A 3 -16.90 22.53 4.89
C GLU A 3 -16.74 21.09 4.38
N ALA A 4 -15.59 20.77 3.77
CA ALA A 4 -15.22 19.42 3.40
C ALA A 4 -14.16 18.90 4.38
N LEU A 5 -14.42 17.73 4.99
CA LEU A 5 -13.50 17.03 5.87
C LEU A 5 -12.82 15.90 5.10
N VAL A 6 -11.49 15.96 5.03
CA VAL A 6 -10.69 14.91 4.42
C VAL A 6 -10.48 13.75 5.40
N GLY A 7 -10.39 12.52 4.88
CA GLY A 7 -10.04 11.36 5.67
C GLY A 7 -8.61 11.43 6.24
N GLU A 8 -8.33 10.61 7.26
CA GLU A 8 -7.06 10.58 7.99
C GLU A 8 -5.83 10.40 7.08
N THR A 9 -6.00 9.75 5.94
CA THR A 9 -4.92 9.35 5.03
C THR A 9 -4.94 10.07 3.69
N PHE A 10 -5.72 11.15 3.58
CA PHE A 10 -5.75 12.01 2.41
C PHE A 10 -4.72 13.14 2.57
N TYR A 11 -3.53 12.97 1.98
CA TYR A 11 -2.41 13.89 2.22
C TYR A 11 -2.22 14.95 1.12
N MET A 12 -2.59 14.63 -0.13
CA MET A 12 -2.33 15.52 -1.28
C MET A 12 -3.52 16.43 -1.59
N VAL A 13 -3.71 17.48 -0.78
CA VAL A 13 -4.79 18.49 -0.97
C VAL A 13 -4.78 19.12 -2.36
N LYS A 14 -3.59 19.28 -2.97
CA LYS A 14 -3.50 19.79 -4.35
C LYS A 14 -4.19 18.90 -5.38
N ALA A 15 -4.34 17.60 -5.14
CA ALA A 15 -5.11 16.75 -6.03
C ALA A 15 -6.60 17.13 -6.05
N PHE A 16 -7.15 17.58 -4.92
CA PHE A 16 -8.51 18.10 -4.84
C PHE A 16 -8.65 19.42 -5.62
N GLU A 17 -7.70 20.34 -5.46
CA GLU A 17 -7.67 21.57 -6.24
C GLU A 17 -7.57 21.29 -7.75
N THR A 18 -6.72 20.34 -8.16
CA THR A 18 -6.59 19.93 -9.57
C THR A 18 -7.90 19.35 -10.10
N ALA A 19 -8.60 18.54 -9.32
CA ALA A 19 -9.92 18.02 -9.70
C ALA A 19 -10.97 19.14 -9.83
N LEU A 20 -10.94 20.14 -8.94
CA LEU A 20 -11.80 21.32 -9.09
C LEU A 20 -11.46 22.16 -10.32
N GLN A 21 -10.18 22.34 -10.62
CA GLN A 21 -9.73 23.08 -11.81
C GLN A 21 -10.20 22.43 -13.12
N ASN A 22 -10.45 21.11 -13.12
CA ASN A 22 -11.05 20.43 -14.27
C ASN A 22 -12.44 20.99 -14.62
N LEU A 23 -13.25 21.39 -13.63
CA LEU A 23 -14.53 22.07 -13.85
C LEU A 23 -14.39 23.43 -14.54
N TYR A 24 -13.19 24.01 -14.52
CA TYR A 24 -12.86 25.29 -15.15
C TYR A 24 -12.00 25.12 -16.41
N GLY A 25 -11.92 23.90 -16.96
CA GLY A 25 -11.28 23.62 -18.25
C GLY A 25 -9.84 23.09 -18.18
N LEU A 26 -9.31 22.76 -16.99
CA LEU A 26 -8.06 21.99 -16.91
C LEU A 26 -8.29 20.58 -17.48
N PRO A 27 -7.45 20.06 -18.39
CA PRO A 27 -7.62 18.70 -18.91
C PRO A 27 -7.44 17.64 -17.81
N LEU A 28 -7.97 16.44 -18.05
CA LEU A 28 -7.74 15.29 -17.17
C LEU A 28 -6.24 14.98 -17.06
N LEU A 29 -5.83 14.50 -15.88
CA LEU A 29 -4.47 14.04 -15.67
C LEU A 29 -4.18 12.80 -16.49
N ASP A 30 -2.91 12.65 -16.88
CA ASP A 30 -2.40 11.51 -17.62
C ASP A 30 -1.03 11.10 -17.06
N ARG A 31 -0.48 10.01 -17.59
CA ARG A 31 0.81 9.47 -17.16
C ARG A 31 1.97 10.46 -17.33
N GLN A 32 1.89 11.36 -18.30
CA GLN A 32 2.98 12.29 -18.60
C GLN A 32 2.95 13.50 -17.68
N ASN A 33 1.75 14.01 -17.37
CA ASN A 33 1.57 15.22 -16.59
C ASN A 33 1.47 14.96 -15.08
N LEU A 34 1.03 13.79 -14.62
CA LEU A 34 0.86 13.48 -13.20
C LEU A 34 2.14 13.75 -12.37
N PRO A 35 3.34 13.28 -12.74
CA PRO A 35 4.55 13.56 -11.98
C PRO A 35 4.84 15.05 -11.82
N ARG A 36 4.51 15.86 -12.85
CA ARG A 36 4.66 17.31 -12.80
C ARG A 36 3.73 17.95 -11.78
N PHE A 37 2.45 17.54 -11.76
CA PHE A 37 1.50 18.02 -10.75
C PHE A 37 1.91 17.60 -9.33
N THR A 38 2.40 16.36 -9.16
CA THR A 38 2.93 15.88 -7.89
C THR A 38 4.12 16.73 -7.41
N MET A 39 5.07 17.06 -8.29
CA MET A 39 6.20 17.92 -7.94
C MET A 39 5.75 19.31 -7.50
N MET A 40 4.81 19.92 -8.23
CA MET A 40 4.23 21.22 -7.85
C MET A 40 3.54 21.14 -6.48
N ALA A 41 2.83 20.06 -6.20
CA ALA A 41 2.16 19.85 -4.92
C ALA A 41 3.12 19.72 -3.73
N MET A 42 4.31 19.16 -3.97
CA MET A 42 5.38 19.08 -2.97
C MET A 42 6.20 20.38 -2.84
N GLY A 43 5.80 21.45 -3.53
CA GLY A 43 6.46 22.76 -3.45
C GLY A 43 7.68 22.91 -4.36
N TYR A 44 7.90 21.97 -5.29
CA TYR A 44 8.96 22.10 -6.28
C TYR A 44 8.50 22.98 -7.45
N THR A 45 9.05 24.18 -7.53
CA THR A 45 8.79 25.15 -8.61
C THR A 45 10.11 25.54 -9.28
N GLY A 46 10.38 25.07 -10.49
CA GLY A 46 11.58 25.43 -11.26
C GLY A 46 12.05 24.38 -12.28
N GLU A 47 13.07 24.71 -13.09
CA GLU A 47 13.66 23.82 -14.10
C GLU A 47 14.66 22.80 -13.51
N ASP A 48 15.18 23.03 -12.30
CA ASP A 48 16.18 22.17 -11.65
C ASP A 48 15.61 20.93 -10.94
N VAL A 49 14.29 20.74 -10.98
CA VAL A 49 13.58 19.67 -10.26
C VAL A 49 13.98 18.27 -10.78
N HIS A 50 14.37 18.17 -12.06
CA HIS A 50 14.80 16.90 -12.66
C HIS A 50 16.14 16.36 -12.14
N LYS A 51 16.95 17.15 -11.44
CA LYS A 51 18.28 16.73 -10.96
C LYS A 51 18.31 16.32 -9.48
N THR A 52 17.36 16.77 -8.68
CA THR A 52 17.47 16.73 -7.21
C THR A 52 16.46 15.82 -6.50
N VAL A 53 15.35 15.44 -7.14
CA VAL A 53 14.28 14.72 -6.43
C VAL A 53 14.10 13.31 -7.00
N LYS A 54 14.76 12.33 -6.38
CA LYS A 54 14.53 10.89 -6.66
C LYS A 54 13.85 10.18 -5.51
N PHE A 55 14.07 10.61 -4.27
CA PHE A 55 13.56 9.91 -3.10
C PHE A 55 12.07 10.24 -2.86
N GLY A 56 11.24 9.22 -2.74
CA GLY A 56 9.82 9.35 -2.41
C GLY A 56 8.91 9.81 -3.57
N MET A 57 9.44 10.11 -4.76
CA MET A 57 8.63 10.54 -5.90
C MET A 57 7.60 9.49 -6.32
N SER A 58 7.97 8.21 -6.32
CA SER A 58 7.04 7.13 -6.68
C SER A 58 5.83 7.11 -5.75
N ALA A 59 6.07 7.02 -4.44
CA ALA A 59 5.02 7.02 -3.43
C ALA A 59 4.16 8.31 -3.48
N ALA A 60 4.78 9.48 -3.62
CA ALA A 60 4.06 10.75 -3.73
C ALA A 60 3.19 10.82 -5.00
N THR A 61 3.66 10.25 -6.11
CA THR A 61 2.93 10.24 -7.39
C THR A 61 1.71 9.32 -7.30
N ALA A 62 1.89 8.13 -6.71
CA ALA A 62 0.79 7.22 -6.43
C ALA A 62 -0.24 7.84 -5.46
N ASP A 63 0.21 8.49 -4.37
CA ASP A 63 -0.65 9.17 -3.41
C ASP A 63 -1.43 10.33 -4.05
N PHE A 64 -0.79 11.10 -4.94
CA PHE A 64 -1.47 12.14 -5.70
C PHE A 64 -2.58 11.55 -6.59
N ALA A 65 -2.31 10.44 -7.29
CA ALA A 65 -3.31 9.77 -8.11
C ALA A 65 -4.49 9.23 -7.27
N ILE A 66 -4.20 8.66 -6.08
CA ILE A 66 -5.23 8.22 -5.11
C ILE A 66 -6.09 9.42 -4.70
N CYS A 67 -5.47 10.50 -4.24
CA CYS A 67 -6.18 11.69 -3.81
C CYS A 67 -6.99 12.32 -4.96
N TYR A 68 -6.49 12.27 -6.19
CA TYR A 68 -7.21 12.74 -7.39
C TYR A 68 -8.45 11.88 -7.68
N ALA A 69 -8.32 10.55 -7.59
CA ALA A 69 -9.45 9.63 -7.76
C ALA A 69 -10.54 9.88 -6.69
N ILE A 70 -10.13 10.02 -5.43
CA ILE A 70 -11.02 10.30 -4.30
C ILE A 70 -11.71 11.65 -4.45
N SER A 71 -10.99 12.66 -4.93
CA SER A 71 -11.56 13.97 -5.22
C SER A 71 -12.62 13.90 -6.31
N GLY A 72 -12.36 13.14 -7.39
CA GLY A 72 -13.36 12.86 -8.43
C GLY A 72 -14.59 12.15 -7.88
N ALA A 73 -14.40 11.14 -7.03
CA ALA A 73 -15.49 10.40 -6.39
C ALA A 73 -16.38 11.31 -5.53
N PHE A 74 -15.75 12.14 -4.68
CA PHE A 74 -16.46 13.09 -3.81
C PHE A 74 -17.21 14.17 -4.59
N LEU A 75 -16.60 14.70 -5.67
CA LEU A 75 -17.24 15.71 -6.53
C LEU A 75 -18.32 15.12 -7.45
N GLY A 76 -18.51 13.79 -7.47
CA GLY A 76 -19.43 13.10 -8.38
C GLY A 76 -18.95 13.09 -9.84
N LEU A 77 -17.65 13.30 -10.08
CA LEU A 77 -17.04 13.36 -11.40
C LEU A 77 -16.41 12.01 -11.75
N LEU A 78 -17.22 11.14 -12.38
CA LEU A 78 -16.82 9.77 -12.69
C LEU A 78 -15.55 9.70 -13.55
N GLU A 79 -15.43 10.56 -14.58
CA GLU A 79 -14.26 10.58 -15.47
C GLU A 79 -12.95 10.88 -14.72
N ILE A 80 -12.99 11.78 -13.73
CA ILE A 80 -11.85 12.09 -12.87
C ILE A 80 -11.52 10.89 -11.98
N MET A 81 -12.53 10.30 -11.35
CA MET A 81 -12.36 9.14 -10.47
C MET A 81 -11.71 7.98 -11.23
N GLU A 82 -12.27 7.59 -12.38
CA GLU A 82 -11.73 6.51 -13.20
C GLU A 82 -10.31 6.80 -13.67
N THR A 83 -10.04 8.04 -14.10
CA THR A 83 -8.71 8.46 -14.57
C THR A 83 -7.71 8.34 -13.44
N GLY A 84 -8.04 8.85 -12.24
CA GLY A 84 -7.21 8.69 -11.06
C GLY A 84 -6.94 7.22 -10.75
N MET A 85 -7.96 6.35 -10.77
CA MET A 85 -7.78 4.92 -10.51
C MET A 85 -6.92 4.20 -11.55
N LYS A 86 -7.07 4.54 -12.84
CA LYS A 86 -6.19 4.05 -13.93
C LYS A 86 -4.74 4.46 -13.68
N LEU A 87 -4.51 5.73 -13.32
CA LEU A 87 -3.18 6.24 -12.99
C LEU A 87 -2.58 5.56 -11.76
N VAL A 88 -3.36 5.32 -10.70
CA VAL A 88 -2.89 4.55 -9.54
C VAL A 88 -2.32 3.20 -10.00
N MET A 89 -3.06 2.43 -10.80
CA MET A 89 -2.59 1.14 -11.31
C MET A 89 -1.35 1.28 -12.20
N GLU A 90 -1.24 2.33 -13.03
CA GLU A 90 -0.09 2.54 -13.92
C GLU A 90 1.21 2.90 -13.19
N PHE A 91 1.11 3.49 -11.99
CA PHE A 91 2.24 3.95 -11.18
C PHE A 91 2.57 3.02 -10.02
N VAL A 92 1.91 1.87 -9.87
CA VAL A 92 2.28 0.86 -8.87
C VAL A 92 3.70 0.36 -9.14
N ASP A 93 4.53 0.35 -8.09
CA ASP A 93 5.83 -0.29 -8.06
C ASP A 93 6.14 -0.81 -6.65
N TRP A 94 7.32 -1.41 -6.47
CA TRP A 94 7.74 -1.96 -5.18
C TRP A 94 7.95 -0.92 -4.07
N ASP A 95 8.20 0.35 -4.43
CA ASP A 95 8.40 1.42 -3.45
C ASP A 95 7.07 1.90 -2.86
N ASN A 96 5.97 1.77 -3.60
CA ASN A 96 4.66 2.28 -3.21
C ASN A 96 3.57 1.22 -3.02
N ILE A 97 3.81 -0.06 -3.34
CA ILE A 97 2.80 -1.12 -3.30
C ILE A 97 2.10 -1.26 -1.96
N GLU A 98 2.79 -1.11 -0.82
CA GLU A 98 2.11 -1.20 0.50
C GLU A 98 1.14 -0.04 0.73
N MET A 99 1.48 1.17 0.27
CA MET A 99 0.61 2.35 0.36
C MET A 99 -0.63 2.16 -0.51
N VAL A 100 -0.45 1.73 -1.77
CA VAL A 100 -1.57 1.49 -2.68
C VAL A 100 -2.44 0.34 -2.19
N LEU A 101 -1.83 -0.70 -1.62
CA LEU A 101 -2.57 -1.77 -0.97
C LEU A 101 -3.35 -1.23 0.23
N TYR A 102 -2.74 -0.42 1.11
CA TYR A 102 -3.44 0.17 2.24
C TYR A 102 -4.68 0.98 1.82
N PHE A 103 -4.57 1.75 0.74
CA PHE A 103 -5.71 2.41 0.11
C PHE A 103 -6.81 1.42 -0.26
N ALA A 104 -6.45 0.32 -0.94
CA ALA A 104 -7.39 -0.73 -1.31
C ALA A 104 -7.98 -1.49 -0.10
N LEU A 105 -7.28 -1.53 1.04
CA LEU A 105 -7.73 -2.16 2.29
C LEU A 105 -8.68 -1.28 3.10
N SER A 106 -8.53 0.05 3.01
CA SER A 106 -9.11 0.99 3.96
C SER A 106 -9.55 2.28 3.26
N VAL A 107 -10.23 2.16 2.11
CA VAL A 107 -10.72 3.29 1.31
C VAL A 107 -11.46 4.33 2.16
N SER A 108 -12.23 3.90 3.16
CA SER A 108 -12.97 4.79 4.07
C SER A 108 -12.09 5.79 4.83
N LYS A 109 -10.79 5.50 5.03
CA LYS A 109 -9.84 6.42 5.66
C LYS A 109 -9.34 7.53 4.72
N PHE A 110 -9.60 7.39 3.42
CA PHE A 110 -9.20 8.36 2.40
C PHE A 110 -10.37 9.25 1.96
N ILE A 111 -11.60 8.77 2.07
CA ILE A 111 -12.81 9.45 1.58
C ILE A 111 -12.96 10.86 2.19
N ILE A 112 -13.40 11.80 1.36
CA ILE A 112 -13.76 13.15 1.75
C ILE A 112 -15.24 13.17 2.11
N THR A 113 -15.60 13.84 3.20
CA THR A 113 -16.98 13.95 3.70
C THR A 113 -17.39 15.40 3.88
N CYS A 114 -18.69 15.69 3.91
CA CYS A 114 -19.23 17.04 4.13
C CYS A 114 -20.20 17.02 5.31
N PRO A 115 -19.80 17.44 6.52
CA PRO A 115 -20.67 17.47 7.68
C PRO A 115 -21.84 18.44 7.49
N GLY A 116 -23.02 18.11 8.04
CA GLY A 116 -24.18 19.01 8.06
C GLY A 116 -24.99 19.06 6.77
N TYR A 117 -24.45 18.55 5.66
CA TYR A 117 -25.23 18.19 4.50
C TYR A 117 -25.36 16.67 4.49
N PRO A 118 -26.57 16.10 4.64
CA PRO A 118 -26.78 14.73 4.24
C PRO A 118 -26.67 14.72 2.71
N LEU A 119 -25.44 14.73 2.19
CA LEU A 119 -25.16 14.21 0.87
C LEU A 119 -25.35 12.68 0.97
N SER A 120 -26.60 12.29 1.19
CA SER A 120 -27.24 11.09 0.69
C SER A 120 -27.41 11.18 -0.84
N LEU A 121 -26.56 11.95 -1.52
CA LEU A 121 -26.09 11.53 -2.82
C LEU A 121 -25.07 10.47 -2.48
N SER A 122 -25.51 9.23 -2.40
CA SER A 122 -24.69 8.11 -2.80
C SER A 122 -24.14 8.46 -4.19
N PHE A 123 -23.01 9.15 -4.25
CA PHE A 123 -22.42 9.57 -5.51
C PHE A 123 -22.14 8.28 -6.25
N SER A 124 -22.73 8.14 -7.45
CA SER A 124 -22.49 6.97 -8.29
C SER A 124 -21.00 6.67 -8.40
N ALA A 125 -20.16 7.71 -8.44
CA ALA A 125 -18.71 7.60 -8.51
C ALA A 125 -18.06 7.06 -7.22
N GLU A 126 -18.56 7.38 -6.02
CA GLU A 126 -18.04 6.83 -4.76
C GLU A 126 -18.45 5.36 -4.60
N GLN A 127 -19.71 5.04 -4.90
CA GLN A 127 -20.17 3.64 -4.92
C GLN A 127 -19.39 2.83 -5.94
N GLU A 128 -19.20 3.37 -7.15
CA GLU A 128 -18.43 2.72 -8.20
C GLU A 128 -16.94 2.56 -7.82
N LEU A 129 -16.36 3.55 -7.13
CA LEU A 129 -15.02 3.45 -6.58
C LEU A 129 -14.93 2.23 -5.65
N VAL A 130 -15.82 2.14 -4.66
CA VAL A 130 -15.80 1.09 -3.62
C VAL A 130 -16.17 -0.29 -4.19
N ASP A 131 -17.22 -0.37 -4.99
CA ASP A 131 -17.81 -1.64 -5.43
C ASP A 131 -17.12 -2.21 -6.68
N THR A 132 -16.49 -1.36 -7.49
CA THR A 132 -15.88 -1.79 -8.76
C THR A 132 -14.37 -1.57 -8.77
N TRP A 133 -13.90 -0.35 -8.50
CA TRP A 133 -12.49 -0.02 -8.68
C TRP A 133 -11.58 -0.55 -7.57
N ILE A 134 -12.01 -0.54 -6.31
CA ILE A 134 -11.22 -1.09 -5.20
C ILE A 134 -11.01 -2.61 -5.36
N PRO A 135 -12.03 -3.45 -5.66
CA PRO A 135 -11.82 -4.85 -6.01
C PRO A 135 -10.87 -5.05 -7.19
N ARG A 136 -11.02 -4.26 -8.28
CA ARG A 136 -10.12 -4.33 -9.44
C ARG A 136 -8.67 -4.00 -9.06
N LEU A 137 -8.46 -2.97 -8.24
CA LEU A 137 -7.14 -2.59 -7.74
C LEU A 137 -6.52 -3.72 -6.90
N ARG A 138 -7.29 -4.36 -6.00
CA ARG A 138 -6.81 -5.52 -5.23
C ARG A 138 -6.35 -6.65 -6.16
N THR A 139 -7.18 -7.03 -7.13
CA THR A 139 -6.83 -8.05 -8.13
C THR A 139 -5.55 -7.67 -8.90
N TYR A 140 -5.41 -6.40 -9.27
CA TYR A 140 -4.21 -5.88 -9.94
C TYR A 140 -2.97 -6.01 -9.05
N LEU A 141 -3.03 -5.61 -7.79
CA LEU A 141 -1.90 -5.67 -6.84
C LEU A 141 -1.48 -7.13 -6.55
N PHE A 142 -2.44 -8.03 -6.33
CA PHE A 142 -2.14 -9.45 -6.13
C PHE A 142 -1.60 -10.11 -7.39
N THR A 143 -2.09 -9.72 -8.56
CA THR A 143 -1.53 -10.11 -9.85
C THR A 143 -0.09 -9.64 -10.00
N PHE A 144 0.22 -8.40 -9.63
CA PHE A 144 1.58 -7.85 -9.66
C PHE A 144 2.54 -8.69 -8.80
N ILE A 145 2.14 -9.02 -7.57
CA ILE A 145 2.90 -9.92 -6.68
C ILE A 145 3.05 -11.31 -7.30
N ALA A 146 1.97 -11.88 -7.85
CA ALA A 146 1.99 -13.20 -8.46
C ALA A 146 2.93 -13.25 -9.68
N THR A 147 2.96 -12.21 -10.51
CA THR A 147 3.89 -12.08 -11.65
C THR A 147 5.35 -12.07 -11.17
N TYR A 148 5.64 -11.42 -10.04
CA TYR A 148 6.98 -11.48 -9.46
C TYR A 148 7.36 -12.88 -8.98
N LEU A 149 6.45 -13.57 -8.29
CA LEU A 149 6.68 -14.96 -7.87
C LEU A 149 6.89 -15.89 -9.07
N GLN A 150 6.17 -15.66 -10.16
CA GLN A 150 6.38 -16.37 -11.42
C GLN A 150 7.79 -16.14 -11.96
N HIS A 151 8.27 -14.90 -11.99
CA HIS A 151 9.64 -14.59 -12.43
C HIS A 151 10.71 -15.23 -11.54
N LEU A 152 10.49 -15.36 -10.23
CA LEU A 152 11.38 -16.12 -9.36
C LEU A 152 11.42 -17.61 -9.77
N GLN A 153 10.26 -18.22 -10.00
CA GLN A 153 10.18 -19.61 -10.45
C GLN A 153 10.87 -19.83 -11.81
N GLU A 154 10.70 -18.91 -12.77
CA GLU A 154 11.37 -18.95 -14.08
C GLU A 154 12.89 -18.90 -13.95
N LYS A 155 13.41 -18.17 -12.96
CA LYS A 155 14.84 -18.11 -12.61
C LYS A 155 15.30 -19.31 -11.77
N GLN A 156 14.43 -20.27 -11.48
CA GLN A 156 14.68 -21.42 -10.61
C GLN A 156 14.99 -21.02 -9.15
N GLU A 157 14.54 -19.82 -8.74
CA GLU A 157 14.61 -19.34 -7.36
C GLU A 157 13.30 -19.70 -6.65
N THR A 158 13.39 -20.43 -5.53
CA THR A 158 12.20 -20.79 -4.76
C THR A 158 11.85 -19.67 -3.80
N PHE A 159 10.62 -19.14 -3.91
CA PHE A 159 10.09 -18.21 -2.91
C PHE A 159 10.08 -18.89 -1.53
N THR A 160 10.86 -18.31 -0.61
CA THR A 160 10.97 -18.74 0.77
C THR A 160 10.46 -17.62 1.65
N LEU A 161 9.45 -17.91 2.48
CA LEU A 161 8.84 -16.93 3.37
C LEU A 161 9.88 -16.37 4.34
N TYR A 162 10.08 -15.06 4.31
CA TYR A 162 10.92 -14.39 5.31
C TYR A 162 10.10 -14.16 6.59
N VAL A 163 10.22 -15.08 7.54
CA VAL A 163 9.46 -15.09 8.81
C VAL A 163 9.71 -13.86 9.68
N SER A 164 10.76 -13.08 9.44
CA SER A 164 11.03 -11.84 10.17
C SER A 164 10.43 -10.60 9.51
N ALA A 165 9.77 -10.75 8.36
CA ALA A 165 9.19 -9.65 7.61
C ALA A 165 8.05 -8.96 8.37
N GLN A 166 8.05 -7.62 8.39
CA GLN A 166 6.96 -6.83 8.93
C GLN A 166 6.61 -5.71 7.95
N SER A 167 5.31 -5.54 7.70
CA SER A 167 4.84 -4.43 6.89
C SER A 167 4.96 -3.12 7.67
N LYS A 168 5.32 -2.05 6.97
CA LYS A 168 5.28 -0.69 7.49
C LYS A 168 4.12 0.11 6.93
N GLY A 169 3.65 -0.24 5.72
CA GLY A 169 2.61 0.50 5.02
C GLY A 169 1.17 0.00 5.22
N ILE A 170 0.95 -1.27 5.60
CA ILE A 170 -0.42 -1.80 5.82
C ILE A 170 -0.75 -2.01 7.30
N PRO A 171 -2.02 -1.79 7.71
CA PRO A 171 -2.46 -2.09 9.06
C PRO A 171 -2.41 -3.60 9.30
N ASP A 172 -1.59 -4.04 10.23
CA ASP A 172 -1.52 -5.43 10.69
C ASP A 172 -2.65 -5.71 11.70
N ARG A 173 -3.12 -6.96 11.71
CA ARG A 173 -4.05 -7.50 12.71
C ARG A 173 -3.48 -7.50 14.13
N ILE A 174 -2.15 -7.50 14.27
CA ILE A 174 -1.48 -7.40 15.57
C ILE A 174 -1.17 -5.92 15.85
N PRO A 175 -1.62 -5.35 16.99
CA PRO A 175 -1.25 -4.00 17.40
C PRO A 175 0.27 -3.82 17.46
N GLU A 176 0.77 -2.66 17.06
CA GLU A 176 2.21 -2.40 16.94
C GLU A 176 3.01 -2.70 18.22
N HIS A 177 2.46 -2.35 19.38
CA HIS A 177 3.08 -2.62 20.68
C HIS A 177 3.21 -4.13 21.03
N LEU A 178 2.48 -5.00 20.33
CA LEU A 178 2.54 -6.47 20.44
C LEU A 178 3.34 -7.13 19.31
N ARG A 179 3.78 -6.37 18.29
CA ARG A 179 4.58 -6.87 17.16
C ARG A 179 6.04 -7.09 17.54
N LYS A 180 6.30 -7.94 18.55
CA LYS A 180 7.67 -8.40 18.83
C LYS A 180 7.92 -9.67 18.03
N VAL A 181 8.56 -9.52 16.88
CA VAL A 181 9.04 -10.70 16.14
C VAL A 181 10.40 -11.09 16.73
N PRO A 182 10.61 -12.34 17.17
CA PRO A 182 11.91 -12.82 17.61
C PRO A 182 12.97 -12.54 16.53
N GLY A 183 14.09 -11.90 16.90
CA GLY A 183 15.15 -11.51 15.94
C GLY A 183 14.88 -10.22 15.14
N SER A 184 13.73 -9.56 15.33
CA SER A 184 13.48 -8.26 14.68
C SER A 184 14.19 -7.12 15.40
N ILE A 185 15.03 -6.40 14.64
CA ILE A 185 15.74 -5.17 15.04
C ILE A 185 14.76 -4.07 15.50
N LEU A 186 13.47 -4.17 15.15
CA LEU A 186 12.43 -3.22 15.52
C LEU A 186 12.05 -3.26 17.02
N SER A 187 12.58 -4.21 17.78
CA SER A 187 12.26 -4.32 19.22
C SER A 187 12.91 -3.23 20.08
N ASN A 188 13.95 -2.53 19.58
CA ASN A 188 14.53 -1.36 20.25
C ASN A 188 15.49 -0.57 19.32
N PRO A 189 15.13 0.63 18.83
CA PRO A 189 16.02 1.41 17.97
C PRO A 189 17.33 1.80 18.65
N LYS A 190 17.34 1.92 19.99
CA LYS A 190 18.55 2.18 20.79
C LYS A 190 19.49 0.98 20.93
N LEU A 191 19.04 -0.24 20.63
CA LEU A 191 19.89 -1.45 20.67
C LEU A 191 20.52 -1.77 19.31
N ALA A 192 20.03 -1.19 18.21
CA ALA A 192 20.62 -1.35 16.89
C ALA A 192 22.02 -0.73 16.79
N GLU A 193 22.32 0.30 17.59
CA GLU A 193 23.62 0.98 17.63
C GLU A 193 24.64 0.33 18.57
N VAL A 194 24.20 -0.54 19.48
CA VAL A 194 25.07 -1.12 20.50
C VAL A 194 25.71 -2.40 19.96
N LYS A 195 26.84 -2.24 19.26
CA LYS A 195 27.74 -3.35 18.91
C LYS A 195 28.49 -3.83 20.15
N PHE A 196 27.85 -4.67 20.96
CA PHE A 196 28.58 -5.46 21.96
C PHE A 196 29.36 -6.57 21.27
N GLY A 197 30.66 -6.63 21.55
CA GLY A 197 31.56 -7.62 20.99
C GLY A 197 31.09 -9.05 21.21
N SER A 198 31.31 -9.88 20.18
CA SER A 198 31.27 -11.34 20.22
C SER A 198 29.90 -12.05 20.22
N PHE A 199 28.97 -11.61 19.38
CA PHE A 199 28.01 -12.49 18.67
C PHE A 199 28.08 -12.33 17.14
N GLY A 200 29.22 -11.85 16.63
CA GLY A 200 29.48 -11.74 15.20
C GLY A 200 29.83 -13.11 14.61
N ALA A 201 28.81 -13.90 14.22
CA ALA A 201 29.00 -15.01 13.28
C ALA A 201 27.72 -15.70 12.76
N VAL A 202 26.51 -15.45 13.31
CA VAL A 202 25.37 -16.34 13.00
C VAL A 202 24.30 -15.75 12.06
N GLU A 203 24.20 -14.43 11.86
CA GLU A 203 23.11 -13.85 11.05
C GLU A 203 23.53 -12.78 10.04
N GLU A 204 24.75 -12.85 9.50
CA GLU A 204 24.99 -12.40 8.11
C GLU A 204 24.52 -13.48 7.11
N GLN A 205 23.41 -14.15 7.44
CA GLN A 205 22.64 -14.89 6.43
C GLN A 205 22.21 -13.85 5.40
N GLN A 206 22.64 -14.04 4.15
CA GLN A 206 22.32 -13.21 2.98
C GLN A 206 20.96 -12.55 3.15
N LYS A 207 20.94 -11.23 3.40
CA LYS A 207 19.70 -10.49 3.57
C LYS A 207 18.82 -10.80 2.35
N PRO A 208 17.63 -11.39 2.54
CA PRO A 208 16.81 -11.80 1.42
C PRO A 208 16.48 -10.59 0.54
N ASN A 209 16.22 -10.85 -0.74
CA ASN A 209 15.84 -9.82 -1.70
C ASN A 209 14.77 -8.90 -1.08
N PRO A 210 14.91 -7.55 -1.12
CA PRO A 210 13.92 -6.62 -0.57
C PRO A 210 12.49 -6.92 -1.01
N GLU A 211 12.28 -7.36 -2.25
CA GLU A 211 10.95 -7.73 -2.77
C GLU A 211 10.42 -9.01 -2.09
N VAL A 212 11.26 -10.01 -1.82
CA VAL A 212 10.87 -11.22 -1.07
C VAL A 212 10.47 -10.84 0.36
N VAL A 213 11.22 -9.94 1.00
CA VAL A 213 10.89 -9.41 2.34
C VAL A 213 9.54 -8.70 2.31
N LEU A 214 9.30 -7.88 1.29
CA LEU A 214 8.08 -7.11 1.12
C LEU A 214 6.86 -8.00 0.86
N VAL A 215 6.96 -8.96 -0.06
CA VAL A 215 5.90 -9.94 -0.33
C VAL A 215 5.61 -10.77 0.92
N SER A 216 6.64 -11.19 1.66
CA SER A 216 6.48 -11.90 2.93
C SER A 216 5.73 -11.05 3.96
N ALA A 217 6.10 -9.77 4.10
CA ALA A 217 5.44 -8.82 4.99
C ALA A 217 3.95 -8.65 4.66
N ILE A 218 3.62 -8.46 3.38
CA ILE A 218 2.25 -8.32 2.89
C ILE A 218 1.44 -9.58 3.20
N LEU A 219 1.93 -10.75 2.79
CA LEU A 219 1.20 -12.03 2.98
C LEU A 219 0.98 -12.36 4.45
N ILE A 220 1.90 -11.99 5.34
CA ILE A 220 1.73 -12.18 6.78
C ILE A 220 0.75 -11.14 7.38
N GLY A 221 0.77 -9.89 6.89
CA GLY A 221 -0.02 -8.79 7.45
C GLY A 221 -1.46 -8.70 6.95
N LEU A 222 -1.79 -9.27 5.78
CA LEU A 222 -3.12 -9.15 5.16
C LEU A 222 -4.27 -9.64 6.05
N PRO A 223 -5.45 -9.01 6.03
CA PRO A 223 -6.68 -9.60 6.57
C PRO A 223 -7.04 -10.94 5.92
N TYR A 224 -7.70 -11.85 6.64
CA TYR A 224 -7.91 -13.24 6.19
C TYR A 224 -8.65 -13.33 4.84
N LYS A 225 -9.76 -12.60 4.65
CA LYS A 225 -10.52 -12.62 3.39
C LYS A 225 -9.66 -12.20 2.18
N LEU A 226 -8.74 -11.28 2.39
CA LEU A 226 -7.86 -10.76 1.33
C LEU A 226 -6.66 -11.66 1.10
N LEU A 227 -6.20 -12.35 2.13
CA LEU A 227 -5.25 -13.44 1.96
C LEU A 227 -5.84 -14.55 1.09
N GLN A 228 -7.14 -14.88 1.28
CA GLN A 228 -7.83 -15.86 0.43
C GLN A 228 -7.85 -15.39 -1.04
N GLU A 229 -8.27 -14.14 -1.29
CA GLU A 229 -8.24 -13.56 -2.65
C GLU A 229 -6.83 -13.61 -3.28
N ALA A 230 -5.79 -13.27 -2.50
CA ALA A 230 -4.41 -13.34 -2.96
C ALA A 230 -3.98 -14.78 -3.27
N PHE A 231 -4.36 -15.74 -2.41
CA PHE A 231 -4.06 -17.16 -2.61
C PHE A 231 -4.77 -17.72 -3.83
N ASP A 232 -6.04 -17.38 -4.06
CA ASP A 232 -6.80 -17.84 -5.23
C ASP A 232 -6.09 -17.44 -6.53
N ILE A 233 -5.66 -16.17 -6.63
CA ILE A 233 -4.89 -15.66 -7.79
C ILE A 233 -3.54 -16.38 -7.93
N MET A 234 -2.82 -16.59 -6.82
CA MET A 234 -1.50 -17.20 -6.85
C MET A 234 -1.54 -18.71 -7.15
N VAL A 235 -2.58 -19.41 -6.68
CA VAL A 235 -2.82 -20.83 -6.96
C VAL A 235 -3.26 -21.02 -8.40
N GLU A 236 -4.18 -20.18 -8.91
CA GLU A 236 -4.60 -20.19 -10.32
C GLU A 236 -3.40 -20.03 -11.27
N ARG A 237 -2.47 -19.15 -10.89
CA ARG A 237 -1.21 -18.91 -11.63
C ARG A 237 -0.12 -19.94 -11.36
N LYS A 238 -0.35 -20.91 -10.48
CA LYS A 238 0.61 -21.96 -10.09
C LYS A 238 1.92 -21.43 -9.49
N VAL A 239 1.89 -20.22 -8.90
CA VAL A 239 3.06 -19.58 -8.29
C VAL A 239 3.15 -19.82 -6.79
N LEU A 240 2.08 -20.31 -6.16
CA LEU A 240 2.02 -20.68 -4.76
C LEU A 240 1.59 -22.14 -4.61
N ASN A 241 2.40 -22.93 -3.91
CA ASN A 241 2.07 -24.32 -3.59
C ASN A 241 1.51 -24.47 -2.17
N GLU A 242 0.95 -25.65 -1.88
CA GLU A 242 0.32 -25.96 -0.58
C GLU A 242 1.28 -25.80 0.60
N ASN A 243 2.55 -26.21 0.45
CA ASN A 243 3.55 -26.08 1.50
C ASN A 243 3.86 -24.61 1.82
N GLN A 244 3.98 -23.75 0.79
CA GLN A 244 4.20 -22.32 0.96
C GLN A 244 2.98 -21.64 1.59
N ALA A 245 1.77 -21.96 1.12
CA ALA A 245 0.53 -21.45 1.70
C ALA A 245 0.38 -21.85 3.18
N SER A 246 0.66 -23.12 3.50
CA SER A 246 0.66 -23.64 4.87
C SER A 246 1.67 -22.91 5.75
N THR A 247 2.89 -22.70 5.25
CA THR A 247 3.95 -21.96 5.97
C THR A 247 3.51 -20.53 6.31
N ILE A 248 2.88 -19.82 5.37
CA ILE A 248 2.33 -18.49 5.59
C ILE A 248 1.26 -18.52 6.70
N VAL A 249 0.32 -19.46 6.64
CA VAL A 249 -0.76 -19.56 7.64
C VAL A 249 -0.22 -19.93 9.03
N ILE A 250 0.73 -20.86 9.11
CA ILE A 250 1.38 -21.25 10.36
C ILE A 250 2.10 -20.06 10.99
N GLU A 251 2.91 -19.34 10.21
CA GLU A 251 3.65 -18.17 10.72
C GLU A 251 2.70 -17.07 11.19
N ARG A 252 1.63 -16.82 10.42
CA ARG A 252 0.57 -15.90 10.83
C ARG A 252 0.04 -16.30 12.20
N GLU A 253 -0.44 -17.53 12.37
CA GLU A 253 -1.04 -17.98 13.63
C GLU A 253 -0.04 -18.02 14.79
N ALA A 254 1.23 -18.34 14.54
CA ALA A 254 2.30 -18.24 15.53
C ALA A 254 2.42 -16.81 16.07
N ARG A 255 2.44 -15.78 15.20
CA ARG A 255 2.49 -14.38 15.63
C ARG A 255 1.27 -13.96 16.44
N ARG A 256 0.06 -14.40 16.06
CA ARG A 256 -1.17 -14.10 16.81
C ARG A 256 -1.13 -14.72 18.21
N LEU A 257 -0.76 -16.00 18.31
CA LEU A 257 -0.66 -16.69 19.59
C LEU A 257 0.43 -16.08 20.49
N TYR A 258 1.55 -15.67 19.91
CA TYR A 258 2.59 -14.94 20.64
C TYR A 258 2.06 -13.61 21.18
N ALA A 259 1.39 -12.80 20.35
CA ALA A 259 0.80 -11.54 20.77
C ALA A 259 -0.23 -11.72 21.90
N LEU A 260 -1.06 -12.76 21.81
CA LEU A 260 -2.02 -13.11 22.87
C LEU A 260 -1.35 -13.52 24.18
N ARG A 261 -0.23 -14.26 24.11
CA ARG A 261 0.55 -14.63 25.30
C ARG A 261 1.15 -13.40 25.97
N VAL A 262 1.74 -12.50 25.18
CA VAL A 262 2.30 -11.23 25.70
C VAL A 262 1.20 -10.38 26.33
N TRP A 263 0.04 -10.27 25.67
CA TRP A 263 -1.10 -9.54 26.19
C TRP A 263 -1.63 -10.12 27.51
N GLY A 264 -1.79 -11.44 27.61
CA GLY A 264 -2.28 -12.10 28.83
C GLY A 264 -1.29 -12.11 30.01
N THR A 265 -0.08 -11.58 29.82
CA THR A 265 0.94 -11.43 30.88
C THR A 265 1.11 -10.00 31.37
N GLN A 266 0.38 -9.05 30.79
CA GLN A 266 0.27 -7.66 31.25
C GLN A 266 -0.93 -7.52 32.19
#